data_AF-A0A1T8-F1
#
_entry.id   AF-A0A1T8-F1
#
_cell.length_a   1.000
_cell.length_b   1.000
_cell.length_c   1.000
_cell.angle_alpha   90.00
_cell.angle_beta   90.00
_cell.angle_gamma   90.00
#
_symmetry.space_group_name_H-M   'P 1'
#
loop_
_entity.id
_entity.type
_entity.pdbx_description
1 polymer ?
#
loop_
_entity_poly.entity_id
_entity_poly.type
_entity_poly.pdbx_seq_one_letter_code
_entity_poly.pdbx_strand_id
1 'polypeptide(L)'
;MGTNKADAHDAYIKLEDDIVLFDVKDEELAKLIEVEEREEVHITPDFVSENQVAVNIPENLELKVMNSSMWKEYSARCIACGRCNSVCPTCTCFTMQDIFYKDNKNAGERRRVWASCHVDGYTGMAGGHSFRLDKGQRMRFKVLHKVYDYKKKWGYHMCVGCG
;
A
#
# COMPACT_ATOMS: atom_id res chain seq x y z
N MET A 1 7.92 -9.53 -10.56
CA MET A 1 9.00 -9.61 -9.55
C MET A 1 8.96 -10.91 -8.73
N GLY A 2 8.02 -11.84 -8.96
CA GLY A 2 8.00 -13.14 -8.27
C GLY A 2 7.68 -13.08 -6.77
N THR A 3 7.50 -11.89 -6.20
CA THR A 3 7.25 -11.64 -4.77
C THR A 3 5.91 -12.15 -4.26
N ASN A 4 5.02 -12.57 -5.18
CA ASN A 4 3.73 -13.18 -4.86
C ASN A 4 3.83 -14.70 -4.64
N LYS A 5 5.00 -15.30 -4.88
CA LYS A 5 5.26 -16.72 -4.65
C LYS A 5 6.09 -16.92 -3.39
N ALA A 6 5.74 -17.95 -2.64
CA ALA A 6 6.49 -18.43 -1.49
C ALA A 6 6.85 -19.90 -1.74
N ASP A 7 8.13 -20.18 -1.92
CA ASP A 7 8.61 -21.55 -2.16
C ASP A 7 8.90 -22.30 -0.84
N ALA A 8 9.07 -21.54 0.26
CA ALA A 8 9.31 -22.04 1.61
C ALA A 8 8.12 -21.67 2.50
N HIS A 9 7.21 -22.63 2.72
CA HIS A 9 6.06 -22.52 3.60
C HIS A 9 6.02 -23.72 4.54
N ASP A 10 5.62 -23.50 5.79
CA ASP A 10 5.47 -24.57 6.79
C ASP A 10 4.12 -25.29 6.63
N ALA A 11 3.09 -24.55 6.21
CA ALA A 11 1.77 -25.08 5.87
C ALA A 11 1.08 -24.26 4.77
N TYR A 12 0.21 -24.91 4.00
CA TYR A 12 -0.67 -24.31 2.99
C TYR A 12 -2.08 -24.83 3.20
N ILE A 13 -3.06 -23.92 3.12
CA ILE A 13 -4.48 -24.22 3.36
C ILE A 13 -5.27 -23.61 2.22
N LYS A 14 -6.12 -24.41 1.60
CA LYS A 14 -7.10 -23.96 0.60
C LYS A 14 -8.46 -24.57 0.91
N LEU A 15 -9.50 -23.77 0.74
CA LEU A 15 -10.87 -24.20 0.91
C LEU A 15 -11.52 -24.26 -0.49
N GLU A 16 -11.99 -25.44 -0.87
CA GLU A 16 -12.71 -25.70 -2.13
C GLU A 16 -14.07 -26.30 -1.78
N ASP A 17 -15.14 -25.50 -1.93
CA ASP A 17 -16.49 -25.86 -1.50
C ASP A 17 -16.54 -26.33 -0.04
N ASP A 18 -16.86 -27.60 0.20
CA ASP A 18 -16.91 -28.21 1.54
C ASP A 18 -15.62 -28.99 1.90
N ILE A 19 -14.58 -28.89 1.08
CA ILE A 19 -13.30 -29.61 1.26
C ILE A 19 -12.20 -28.63 1.67
N VAL A 20 -11.40 -29.02 2.66
CA VAL A 20 -10.18 -28.31 3.06
C VAL A 20 -8.97 -29.07 2.54
N LEU A 21 -8.27 -28.48 1.58
CA LEU A 21 -6.96 -28.94 1.12
C LEU A 21 -5.89 -28.39 2.07
N PHE A 22 -5.08 -29.28 2.62
CA PHE A 22 -4.10 -28.95 3.65
C PHE A 22 -2.76 -29.62 3.34
N ASP A 23 -1.70 -28.82 3.14
CA ASP A 23 -0.33 -29.29 2.95
C ASP A 23 0.52 -28.81 4.13
N VAL A 24 1.20 -29.72 4.83
CA VAL A 24 2.05 -29.42 6.01
C VAL A 24 3.42 -30.00 5.79
N LYS A 25 4.43 -29.15 5.86
CA LYS A 25 5.84 -29.55 5.77
C LYS A 25 6.53 -29.58 7.13
N ASP A 26 6.00 -28.83 8.10
CA ASP A 26 6.52 -28.79 9.46
C ASP A 26 5.99 -29.95 10.33
N GLU A 27 6.90 -30.65 11.00
CA GLU A 27 6.58 -31.85 11.78
C GLU A 27 5.82 -31.54 13.09
N GLU A 28 5.98 -30.34 13.68
CA GLU A 28 5.25 -29.96 14.88
C GLU A 28 3.81 -29.61 14.56
N LEU A 29 3.59 -28.85 13.49
CA LEU A 29 2.27 -28.54 12.95
C LEU A 29 1.51 -29.81 12.53
N ALA A 30 2.20 -30.77 11.89
CA ALA A 30 1.58 -32.02 11.46
C ALA A 30 0.99 -32.83 12.64
N LYS A 31 1.62 -32.78 13.82
CA LYS A 31 1.13 -33.48 15.03
C LYS A 31 -0.13 -32.86 15.63
N LEU A 32 -0.39 -31.58 15.36
CA LEU A 32 -1.55 -30.86 15.87
C LEU A 32 -2.82 -31.10 15.04
N ILE A 33 -2.67 -31.70 13.85
CA ILE A 33 -3.73 -31.90 12.87
C ILE A 33 -4.02 -33.40 12.79
N GLU A 34 -4.77 -33.90 13.78
CA GLU A 34 -5.36 -35.24 13.72
C GLU A 34 -6.78 -35.12 13.16
N VAL A 35 -7.02 -35.67 11.98
CA VAL A 35 -8.34 -35.72 11.33
C VAL A 35 -8.66 -37.18 10.99
N GLU A 36 -9.83 -37.66 11.41
CA GLU A 36 -10.25 -39.07 11.26
C GLU A 36 -10.48 -39.47 9.79
N GLU A 37 -10.92 -38.53 8.95
CA GLU A 37 -11.12 -38.72 7.51
C GLU A 37 -10.15 -37.83 6.72
N ARG A 38 -9.18 -38.45 6.05
CA ARG A 38 -8.26 -37.76 5.13
C ARG A 38 -8.05 -38.56 3.85
N GLU A 39 -7.89 -37.85 2.74
CA GLU A 39 -7.45 -38.39 1.46
C GLU A 39 -6.10 -37.77 1.11
N GLU A 40 -5.14 -38.58 0.66
CA GLU A 40 -3.85 -38.07 0.21
C GLU A 40 -3.96 -37.54 -1.22
N VAL A 41 -3.81 -36.21 -1.36
CA VAL A 41 -3.87 -35.52 -2.64
C VAL A 41 -2.61 -34.68 -2.82
N HIS A 42 -2.08 -34.63 -4.03
CA HIS A 42 -0.98 -33.73 -4.35
C HIS A 42 -1.50 -32.30 -4.49
N ILE A 43 -1.09 -31.41 -3.59
CA ILE A 43 -1.49 -30.00 -3.58
C ILE A 43 -0.35 -29.14 -4.13
N THR A 44 -0.67 -28.28 -5.09
CA THR A 44 0.22 -27.19 -5.51
C THR A 44 -0.32 -25.88 -4.94
N PRO A 45 0.47 -25.10 -4.18
CA PRO A 45 0.02 -23.81 -3.67
C PRO A 45 -0.38 -22.86 -4.80
N ASP A 46 -1.58 -22.29 -4.68
CA ASP A 46 -2.03 -21.25 -5.58
C ASP A 46 -1.46 -19.90 -5.17
N PHE A 47 -1.02 -19.13 -6.16
CA PHE A 47 -0.52 -17.77 -5.95
C PHE A 47 -1.34 -16.79 -6.77
N VAL A 48 -1.61 -15.62 -6.20
CA VAL A 48 -2.32 -14.54 -6.88
C VAL A 48 -1.52 -14.13 -8.12
N SER A 49 -2.07 -14.41 -9.30
CA SER A 49 -1.47 -14.05 -10.60
C SER A 49 -1.96 -12.68 -11.08
N GLU A 50 -3.22 -12.34 -10.78
CA GLU A 50 -3.87 -11.11 -11.17
C GLU A 50 -4.89 -10.65 -10.12
N ASN A 51 -5.22 -9.36 -10.15
CA ASN A 51 -6.28 -8.80 -9.31
C ASN A 51 -7.62 -8.92 -10.02
N GLN A 52 -8.70 -9.11 -9.25
CA GLN A 52 -10.08 -9.11 -9.79
C GLN A 52 -10.44 -7.81 -10.52
N VAL A 53 -9.81 -6.69 -10.13
CA VAL A 53 -10.04 -5.38 -10.72
C VAL A 53 -8.79 -4.94 -11.49
N ALA A 54 -8.95 -4.72 -12.79
CA ALA A 54 -7.91 -4.14 -13.63
C ALA A 54 -8.04 -2.61 -13.66
N VAL A 55 -6.97 -1.90 -13.31
CA VAL A 55 -6.91 -0.45 -13.41
C VAL A 55 -6.42 -0.06 -14.80
N ASN A 56 -7.32 0.48 -15.64
CA ASN A 56 -6.95 1.01 -16.94
C ASN A 56 -6.70 2.52 -16.86
N ILE A 57 -5.46 2.94 -17.12
CA ILE A 57 -5.07 4.36 -17.10
C ILE A 57 -4.98 4.84 -18.55
N PRO A 58 -5.74 5.87 -18.95
CA PRO A 58 -5.70 6.37 -20.32
C PRO A 58 -4.31 6.92 -20.66
N GLU A 59 -3.87 6.63 -21.88
CA GLU A 59 -2.51 6.97 -22.31
C GLU A 59 -2.28 8.50 -22.34
N ASN A 60 -3.31 9.25 -22.74
CA ASN A 60 -3.38 10.70 -22.84
C ASN A 60 -4.22 11.31 -21.71
N LEU A 61 -3.81 11.15 -20.46
CA LEU A 61 -4.48 11.79 -19.34
C LEU A 61 -4.26 13.32 -19.37
N GLU A 62 -5.32 14.08 -19.64
CA GLU A 62 -5.28 15.54 -19.62
C GLU A 62 -5.43 16.13 -18.22
N LEU A 63 -4.76 17.26 -17.97
CA LEU A 63 -4.81 18.00 -16.71
C LEU A 63 -6.20 18.55 -16.35
N LYS A 64 -7.16 18.58 -17.27
CA LYS A 64 -8.57 18.94 -17.00
C LYS A 64 -9.19 18.08 -15.89
N VAL A 65 -8.69 16.85 -15.69
CA VAL A 65 -9.12 15.96 -14.60
C VAL A 65 -8.94 16.59 -13.22
N MET A 66 -8.04 17.58 -13.06
CA MET A 66 -7.85 18.32 -11.81
C MET A 66 -9.11 19.05 -11.32
N ASN A 67 -10.01 19.38 -12.25
CA ASN A 67 -11.25 20.11 -12.01
C ASN A 67 -12.47 19.19 -11.82
N SER A 68 -12.28 17.87 -11.87
CA SER A 68 -13.35 16.89 -11.68
C SER A 68 -14.03 17.04 -10.31
N SER A 69 -15.37 16.93 -10.29
CA SER A 69 -16.17 16.92 -9.06
C SER A 69 -15.89 15.70 -8.17
N MET A 70 -15.33 14.62 -8.75
CA MET A 70 -14.91 13.41 -8.04
C MET A 70 -13.99 13.70 -6.84
N TRP A 71 -13.13 14.73 -6.92
CA TRP A 71 -12.26 15.08 -5.80
C TRP A 71 -13.04 15.61 -4.59
N LYS A 72 -14.16 16.31 -4.83
CA LYS A 72 -15.06 16.77 -3.77
C LYS A 72 -15.84 15.60 -3.16
N GLU A 73 -16.34 14.69 -4.00
CA GLU A 73 -16.99 13.46 -3.54
C GLU A 73 -16.05 12.62 -2.67
N TYR A 74 -14.80 12.43 -3.11
CA TYR A 74 -13.77 11.76 -2.32
C TYR A 74 -13.55 12.46 -0.98
N SER A 75 -13.45 13.80 -0.98
CA SER A 75 -13.25 14.56 0.25
C SER A 75 -14.39 14.34 1.25
N ALA A 76 -15.64 14.25 0.79
CA ALA A 76 -16.81 14.01 1.64
C ALA A 76 -16.77 12.63 2.34
N ARG A 77 -16.27 11.60 1.65
CA ARG A 77 -16.16 10.23 2.19
C ARG A 77 -14.91 9.97 3.02
N CYS A 78 -13.84 10.72 2.74
CA CYS A 78 -12.54 10.48 3.36
C CYS A 78 -12.53 10.94 4.83
N ILE A 79 -12.04 10.10 5.73
CA ILE A 79 -11.84 10.44 7.16
C ILE A 79 -10.38 10.80 7.51
N ALA A 80 -9.55 11.06 6.49
CA ALA A 80 -8.13 11.42 6.64
C ALA A 80 -7.26 10.42 7.45
N CYS A 81 -7.62 9.13 7.49
CA CYS A 81 -6.91 8.12 8.27
C CYS A 81 -5.55 7.67 7.70
N GLY A 82 -5.20 8.04 6.47
CA GLY A 82 -3.91 7.72 5.85
C GLY A 82 -3.69 6.25 5.43
N ARG A 83 -4.60 5.32 5.74
CA ARG A 83 -4.46 3.88 5.44
C ARG A 83 -4.12 3.59 3.98
N CYS A 84 -4.78 4.26 3.04
CA CYS A 84 -4.55 4.11 1.60
C CYS A 84 -3.16 4.54 1.12
N ASN A 85 -2.38 5.23 1.97
CA ASN A 85 -1.00 5.55 1.71
C ASN A 85 -0.05 4.54 2.36
N SER A 86 -0.32 4.15 3.61
CA SER A 86 0.52 3.23 4.36
C SER A 86 0.56 1.83 3.73
N VAL A 87 -0.52 1.38 3.11
CA VAL A 87 -0.53 0.08 2.41
C VAL A 87 0.05 0.14 1.00
N CYS A 88 0.34 1.34 0.48
CA CYS A 88 0.72 1.49 -0.91
C CYS A 88 2.24 1.29 -1.08
N PRO A 89 2.68 0.25 -1.82
CA PRO A 89 4.08 -0.12 -1.92
C PRO A 89 4.92 0.90 -2.69
N THR A 90 4.29 1.77 -3.50
CA THR A 90 4.99 2.82 -4.26
C THR A 90 4.99 4.18 -3.57
N CYS A 91 4.55 4.27 -2.32
CA CYS A 91 4.54 5.52 -1.55
C CYS A 91 5.83 5.72 -0.74
N THR A 92 6.67 6.63 -1.22
CA THR A 92 8.00 6.91 -0.64
C THR A 92 8.09 8.26 0.09
N CYS A 93 6.96 8.90 0.39
CA CYS A 93 6.92 10.17 1.10
C CYS A 93 7.51 10.03 2.51
N PHE A 94 8.37 10.97 2.91
CA PHE A 94 8.92 11.04 4.26
C PHE A 94 8.89 12.49 4.76
N THR A 95 8.99 12.66 6.07
CA THR A 95 9.25 13.94 6.72
C THR A 95 10.57 13.88 7.50
N MET A 96 11.16 15.03 7.78
CA MET A 96 12.33 15.13 8.65
C MET A 96 11.87 15.37 10.08
N GLN A 97 12.43 14.62 11.03
CA GLN A 97 12.26 14.85 12.46
C GLN A 97 13.62 15.09 13.10
N ASP A 98 13.70 16.15 13.91
CA ASP A 98 14.85 16.46 14.75
C ASP A 98 14.50 16.03 16.18
N ILE A 99 15.32 15.18 16.77
CA ILE A 99 15.11 14.60 18.10
C ILE A 99 16.29 15.00 18.98
N PHE A 100 15.99 15.67 20.08
CA PHE A 100 16.97 16.08 21.08
C PHE A 100 17.04 15.04 22.20
N TYR A 101 18.24 14.56 22.53
CA TYR A 101 18.40 13.57 23.59
C TYR A 101 18.31 14.24 24.96
N LYS A 102 17.51 13.66 25.87
CA LYS A 102 17.31 14.21 27.21
C LYS A 102 18.60 14.19 28.05
N ASP A 103 19.43 13.18 27.83
CA ASP A 103 20.58 12.89 28.67
C ASP A 103 21.82 13.71 28.27
N ASN A 104 21.81 14.30 27.07
CA ASN A 104 22.88 15.16 26.58
C ASN A 104 22.33 16.31 25.72
N LYS A 105 22.27 17.50 26.32
CA LYS A 105 21.82 18.76 25.69
C LYS A 105 22.61 19.18 24.44
N ASN A 106 23.80 18.63 24.21
CA ASN A 106 24.63 18.90 23.05
C ASN A 106 24.55 17.80 21.98
N ALA A 107 23.63 16.83 22.13
CA ALA A 107 23.45 15.73 21.20
C ALA A 107 21.99 15.62 20.73
N GLY A 108 21.82 15.23 19.47
CA GLY A 108 20.52 14.96 18.88
C GLY A 108 20.68 14.18 17.58
N GLU A 109 19.56 13.68 17.06
CA GLU A 109 19.50 13.04 15.75
C GLU A 109 18.56 13.78 14.82
N ARG A 110 18.88 13.72 13.54
CA ARG A 110 17.99 14.15 12.46
C ARG A 110 17.72 12.95 11.58
N ARG A 111 16.46 12.49 11.56
CA ARG A 111 16.07 11.28 10.82
C ARG A 111 14.92 11.51 9.85
N ARG A 112 14.89 10.70 8.80
CA ARG A 112 13.74 10.58 7.90
C ARG A 112 12.74 9.63 8.55
N VAL A 113 11.52 10.09 8.74
CA VAL A 113 10.42 9.26 9.22
C VAL A 113 9.39 9.14 8.12
N TRP A 114 8.90 7.93 7.91
CA TRP A 114 7.89 7.68 6.90
C TRP A 114 6.65 8.53 7.19
N ALA A 115 6.16 9.20 6.15
CA ALA A 115 5.07 10.16 6.26
C ALA A 115 4.22 10.10 4.98
N SER A 116 3.25 11.01 4.86
CA SER A 116 2.32 10.94 3.75
C SER A 116 1.86 12.31 3.30
N CYS A 117 1.83 12.53 1.99
CA CYS A 117 1.14 13.65 1.38
C CYS A 117 -0.39 13.68 1.64
N HIS A 118 -0.95 12.60 2.19
CA HIS A 118 -2.34 12.53 2.64
C HIS A 118 -2.56 12.93 4.09
N VAL A 119 -1.53 12.84 4.93
CA VAL A 119 -1.65 13.10 6.37
C VAL A 119 -1.52 14.59 6.62
N ASP A 120 -2.30 15.08 7.58
CA ASP A 120 -2.30 16.48 7.94
C ASP A 120 -0.93 16.94 8.47
N GLY A 121 -0.58 18.20 8.22
CA GLY A 121 0.73 18.75 8.59
C GLY A 121 1.89 18.40 7.65
N TYR A 122 1.76 17.43 6.75
CA TYR A 122 2.85 17.05 5.82
C TYR A 122 3.34 18.21 4.94
N THR A 123 2.41 19.08 4.55
CA THR A 123 2.67 20.26 3.72
C THR A 123 2.94 21.52 4.53
N GLY A 124 3.04 21.40 5.85
CA GLY A 124 3.39 22.50 6.73
C GLY A 124 4.81 22.97 6.44
N MET A 125 4.97 24.27 6.28
CA MET A 125 6.25 24.92 6.07
C MET A 125 6.50 25.97 7.15
N ALA A 126 7.76 26.38 7.29
CA ALA A 126 8.13 27.50 8.14
C ALA A 126 7.28 28.74 7.81
N GLY A 127 6.88 29.49 8.84
CA GLY A 127 5.96 30.62 8.71
C GLY A 127 4.47 30.26 8.71
N GLY A 128 4.11 29.00 9.00
CA GLY A 128 2.71 28.58 9.13
C GLY A 128 1.99 28.36 7.80
N HIS A 129 2.71 28.39 6.69
CA HIS A 129 2.15 28.09 5.37
C HIS A 129 1.84 26.61 5.25
N SER A 130 0.69 26.28 4.66
CA SER A 130 0.33 24.91 4.33
C SER A 130 -0.50 24.88 3.05
N PHE A 131 -0.36 23.81 2.27
CA PHE A 131 -1.06 23.61 1.00
C PHE A 131 -1.91 22.35 1.05
N ARG A 132 -2.88 22.22 0.14
CA ARG A 132 -3.69 21.00 0.03
C ARG A 132 -4.38 20.67 1.37
N LEU A 133 -5.05 21.66 1.95
CA LEU A 133 -5.75 21.53 3.22
C LEU A 133 -6.92 20.55 3.11
N ASP A 134 -7.63 20.57 1.98
CA ASP A 134 -8.75 19.66 1.72
C ASP A 134 -8.29 18.23 1.35
N LYS A 135 -9.03 17.23 1.82
CA LYS A 135 -8.72 15.80 1.62
C LYS A 135 -8.74 15.41 0.13
N GLY A 136 -9.65 16.00 -0.64
CA GLY A 136 -9.74 15.82 -2.09
C GLY A 136 -8.52 16.39 -2.81
N GLN A 137 -8.00 17.55 -2.38
CA GLN A 137 -6.77 18.13 -2.93
C GLN A 137 -5.55 17.23 -2.69
N ARG A 138 -5.46 16.59 -1.51
CA ARG A 138 -4.40 15.62 -1.19
C ARG A 138 -4.48 14.37 -2.06
N MET A 139 -5.69 13.82 -2.24
CA MET A 139 -5.92 12.67 -3.12
C MET A 139 -5.62 12.97 -4.58
N ARG A 140 -6.05 14.13 -5.07
CA ARG A 140 -5.70 14.61 -6.41
C ARG A 140 -4.19 14.66 -6.60
N PHE A 141 -3.46 15.20 -5.63
CA PHE A 141 -1.99 15.26 -5.67
C PHE A 141 -1.36 13.86 -5.70
N LYS A 142 -1.77 12.93 -4.83
CA LYS A 142 -1.26 11.55 -4.85
C LYS A 142 -1.52 10.86 -6.18
N VAL A 143 -2.76 10.94 -6.69
CA VAL A 143 -3.13 10.25 -7.93
C VAL A 143 -2.34 10.81 -9.10
N LEU A 144 -2.33 12.13 -9.29
CA LEU A 144 -1.63 12.75 -10.42
C LEU A 144 -0.12 12.58 -10.34
N HIS A 145 0.47 12.60 -9.14
CA HIS A 145 1.87 12.25 -8.98
C HIS A 145 2.16 10.86 -9.57
N LYS A 146 1.29 9.86 -9.32
CA LYS A 146 1.50 8.48 -9.75
C LYS A 146 1.18 8.22 -11.22
N VAL A 147 0.10 8.81 -11.74
CA VAL A 147 -0.41 8.48 -13.08
C VAL A 147 0.02 9.49 -14.15
N TYR A 148 0.26 10.75 -13.77
CA TYR A 148 0.60 11.83 -14.69
C TYR A 148 2.08 12.24 -14.57
N ASP A 149 2.49 12.80 -13.43
CA ASP A 149 3.83 13.38 -13.25
C ASP A 149 4.94 12.32 -13.36
N TYR A 150 4.73 11.16 -12.75
CA TYR A 150 5.67 10.06 -12.82
C TYR A 150 5.81 9.53 -14.26
N LYS A 151 4.70 9.28 -14.96
CA LYS A 151 4.76 8.85 -16.37
C LYS A 151 5.44 9.89 -17.25
N LYS A 152 5.15 11.17 -17.06
CA LYS A 152 5.80 12.26 -17.79
C LYS A 152 7.32 12.25 -17.61
N LYS A 153 7.81 11.86 -16.43
CA LYS A 153 9.24 11.84 -16.11
C LYS A 153 9.96 10.54 -16.51
N TRP A 154 9.29 9.40 -16.37
CA TRP A 154 9.93 8.07 -16.49
C TRP A 154 9.35 7.18 -17.59
N GLY A 155 8.29 7.61 -18.29
CA GLY A 155 7.70 6.89 -19.42
C GLY A 155 6.65 5.84 -19.05
N TYR A 156 6.49 5.49 -17.76
CA TYR A 156 5.51 4.51 -17.27
C TYR A 156 4.81 5.00 -16.00
N HIS A 157 3.67 4.41 -15.63
CA HIS A 157 2.93 4.81 -14.43
C HIS A 157 3.55 4.24 -13.14
N MET A 158 3.56 5.02 -12.05
CA MET A 158 3.97 4.55 -10.72
C MET A 158 2.89 3.71 -10.02
N CYS A 159 1.64 3.89 -10.43
CA CYS A 159 0.54 3.10 -9.88
C CYS A 159 0.64 1.66 -10.40
N VAL A 160 0.64 0.69 -9.49
CA VAL A 160 0.73 -0.75 -9.80
C VAL A 160 -0.60 -1.49 -9.58
N GLY A 161 -1.69 -0.77 -9.30
CA GLY A 161 -3.01 -1.39 -9.09
C GLY A 161 -3.11 -2.28 -7.84
N CYS A 162 -2.30 -2.00 -6.81
CA CYS A 162 -2.20 -2.82 -5.59
C CYS A 162 -3.39 -2.70 -4.62
N GLY A 163 -4.49 -2.04 -4.98
CA GLY A 163 -5.57 -1.71 -4.06
C GLY A 163 -6.92 -1.70 -4.73
#